data_AF-A0A0B7MZ44-F1
#
_entry.id   AF-A0A0B7MZ44-F1
#
_cell.length_a   1.000
_cell.length_b   1.000
_cell.length_c   1.000
_cell.angle_alpha   90.00
_cell.angle_beta   90.00
_cell.angle_gamma   90.00
#
_symmetry.space_group_name_H-M   'P 1'
#
loop_
_entity.id
_entity.type
_entity.pdbx_description
1 polymer ?
#
loop_
_entity_poly.entity_id
_entity_poly.type
_entity_poly.pdbx_seq_one_letter_code
_entity_poly.pdbx_strand_id
1 'polypeptide(L)'
;MDAVQNTVQQANLASLLGLHLGLSLFGAVASNPSYNIPIFFFGIWAYNYRESNSPLKTVGFSILLDLIWFYLHGGNSQGESGFGFAKFFNIISLFIKPLSVYSGINNLKERGDALNTGNWSDAPGAFPSGGYQNVRDGDSTEFA
;
A
#
# COMPACT_ATOMS: atom_id res chain seq x y z
N MET A 1 6.48 -3.46 26.09
CA MET A 1 5.52 -3.73 24.99
C MET A 1 4.32 -2.79 25.04
N ASP A 2 3.98 -2.28 26.24
CA ASP A 2 2.83 -1.41 26.50
C ASP A 2 2.85 -0.06 25.77
N ALA A 3 4.02 0.57 25.60
CA ALA A 3 4.11 1.87 24.91
C ALA A 3 3.75 1.78 23.42
N VAL A 4 4.16 0.70 22.74
CA VAL A 4 3.83 0.46 21.32
C VAL A 4 2.36 0.11 21.18
N GLN A 5 1.82 -0.72 22.07
CA GLN A 5 0.39 -1.03 22.09
C GLN A 5 -0.48 0.21 22.35
N ASN A 6 -0.12 1.05 23.32
CA ASN A 6 -0.83 2.30 23.59
C ASN A 6 -0.74 3.28 22.41
N THR A 7 0.44 3.38 21.78
CA THR A 7 0.61 4.24 20.59
C THR A 7 -0.24 3.73 19.42
N VAL A 8 -0.32 2.42 19.23
CA VAL A 8 -1.11 1.79 18.17
C VAL A 8 -2.61 1.89 18.44
N GLN A 9 -3.04 1.73 19.70
CA GLN A 9 -4.44 1.90 20.07
C GLN A 9 -4.90 3.36 19.95
N GLN A 10 -4.00 4.32 20.20
CA GLN A 10 -4.27 5.75 19.97
C GLN A 10 -4.18 6.12 18.48
N ALA A 11 -3.31 5.46 17.72
CA ALA A 11 -3.16 5.67 16.29
C ALA A 11 -4.19 4.85 15.50
N ASN A 12 -5.33 5.47 15.22
CA ASN A 12 -6.32 4.92 14.31
C ASN A 12 -5.65 4.51 12.98
N LEU A 13 -5.97 3.31 12.49
CA LEU A 13 -5.48 2.78 11.21
C LEU A 13 -5.67 3.78 10.06
N ALA A 14 -6.80 4.52 10.07
CA ALA A 14 -7.06 5.58 9.09
C ALA A 14 -6.01 6.70 9.14
N SER A 15 -5.59 7.13 10.33
CA SER A 15 -4.58 8.17 10.52
C SER A 15 -3.20 7.69 10.06
N LEU A 16 -2.84 6.44 10.38
CA LEU A 16 -1.61 5.79 9.94
C LEU A 16 -1.55 5.65 8.41
N LEU A 17 -2.63 5.18 7.79
CA LEU A 17 -2.76 5.08 6.34
C LEU A 17 -2.73 6.46 5.67
N GLY A 18 -3.39 7.47 6.26
CA GLY A 18 -3.35 8.85 5.77
C GLY A 18 -1.94 9.47 5.82
N LEU A 19 -1.19 9.18 6.89
CA LEU A 19 0.21 9.60 7.02
C LEU A 19 1.08 8.91 5.97
N HIS A 20 0.91 7.60 5.76
CA HIS A 20 1.57 6.86 4.70
C HIS A 20 1.28 7.47 3.31
N LEU A 21 0.01 7.80 3.06
CA LEU A 21 -0.46 8.48 1.86
C LEU A 21 0.26 9.82 1.63
N GLY A 22 0.31 10.66 2.67
CA GLY A 22 1.01 11.94 2.61
C GLY A 22 2.50 11.77 2.30
N LEU A 23 3.17 10.85 3.00
CA LEU A 23 4.60 10.59 2.77
C LEU A 23 4.88 10.07 1.37
N SER A 24 4.03 9.19 0.83
CA SER A 24 4.17 8.70 -0.54
C SER A 24 3.93 9.79 -1.58
N LEU A 25 2.97 10.71 -1.34
CA LEU A 25 2.73 11.84 -2.24
C LEU A 25 3.92 12.82 -2.23
N PHE A 26 4.38 13.22 -1.05
CA PHE A 26 5.52 14.12 -0.93
C PHE A 26 6.79 13.45 -1.46
N GLY A 27 6.99 12.17 -1.17
CA GLY A 27 8.09 11.38 -1.71
C GLY A 27 8.03 11.20 -3.24
N ALA A 28 6.86 11.29 -3.86
CA ALA A 28 6.70 11.25 -5.33
C ALA A 28 7.05 12.59 -6.02
N VAL A 29 7.15 13.69 -5.27
CA VAL A 29 7.61 14.98 -5.81
C VAL A 29 9.10 14.91 -6.19
N ALA A 30 9.86 14.04 -5.53
CA ALA A 30 11.20 13.69 -5.98
C ALA A 30 11.13 12.72 -7.16
N SER A 31 12.07 12.86 -8.11
CA SER A 31 12.20 11.97 -9.26
C SER A 31 12.42 10.49 -8.89
N ASN A 32 12.75 10.22 -7.62
CA ASN A 32 12.93 8.89 -7.06
C ASN A 32 12.23 8.78 -5.71
N PRO A 33 11.73 7.59 -5.32
CA PRO A 33 11.50 6.42 -6.17
C PRO A 33 10.24 6.54 -7.06
N SER A 34 10.33 5.99 -8.27
CA SER A 34 9.22 5.95 -9.25
C SER A 34 7.98 5.17 -8.78
N TYR A 35 8.13 4.27 -7.80
CA TYR A 35 7.01 3.49 -7.24
C TYR A 35 6.19 4.27 -6.20
N ASN A 36 6.60 5.46 -5.76
CA ASN A 36 5.84 6.25 -4.78
C ASN A 36 4.46 6.69 -5.30
N ILE A 37 4.33 6.95 -6.60
CA ILE A 37 3.03 7.30 -7.23
C ILE A 37 2.07 6.09 -7.22
N PRO A 38 2.45 4.90 -7.72
CA PRO A 38 1.64 3.70 -7.55
C PRO A 38 1.24 3.46 -6.09
N ILE A 39 2.19 3.52 -5.14
CA ILE A 39 1.91 3.33 -3.71
C ILE A 39 0.92 4.36 -3.18
N PHE A 40 1.01 5.63 -3.60
CA PHE A 40 0.05 6.67 -3.24
C PHE A 40 -1.39 6.29 -3.65
N PHE A 41 -1.61 5.88 -4.90
CA PHE A 41 -2.94 5.46 -5.37
C PHE A 41 -3.43 4.20 -4.65
N PHE A 42 -2.54 3.24 -4.42
CA PHE A 42 -2.83 2.06 -3.61
C PHE A 42 -3.17 2.44 -2.14
N GLY A 43 -2.54 3.48 -1.60
CA GLY A 43 -2.84 4.05 -0.29
C GLY A 43 -4.23 4.67 -0.21
N ILE A 44 -4.68 5.37 -1.25
CA ILE A 44 -6.08 5.87 -1.36
C ILE A 44 -7.06 4.72 -1.30
N TRP A 45 -6.82 3.67 -2.08
CA TRP A 45 -7.66 2.48 -2.03
C TRP A 45 -7.64 1.84 -0.63
N ALA A 46 -6.45 1.62 -0.06
CA ALA A 46 -6.30 1.05 1.27
C ALA A 46 -7.01 1.87 2.36
N TYR A 47 -7.02 3.19 2.25
CA TYR A 47 -7.73 4.08 3.16
C TYR A 47 -9.26 3.94 3.06
N ASN A 48 -9.79 3.77 1.84
CA ASN A 48 -11.21 3.55 1.59
C ASN A 48 -11.67 2.16 2.03
N TYR A 49 -10.82 1.14 1.85
CA TYR A 49 -11.09 -0.25 2.21
C TYR A 49 -10.41 -0.67 3.52
N ARG A 50 -10.13 0.29 4.42
CA ARG A 50 -9.45 0.06 5.71
C ARG A 50 -10.14 -0.96 6.61
N GLU A 51 -11.44 -1.15 6.39
CA GLU A 51 -12.28 -2.13 7.09
C GLU A 51 -12.15 -3.56 6.51
N SER A 52 -11.27 -3.79 5.55
CA SER A 52 -10.98 -5.12 5.02
C SER A 52 -9.57 -5.57 5.38
N ASN A 53 -9.27 -6.84 5.19
CA ASN A 53 -7.92 -7.42 5.32
C ASN A 53 -7.00 -7.05 4.13
N SER A 54 -7.56 -6.51 3.05
CA SER A 54 -6.81 -6.28 1.81
C SER A 54 -5.72 -5.18 1.90
N PRO A 55 -5.92 -4.05 2.62
CA PRO A 55 -4.88 -3.05 2.91
C PRO A 55 -3.60 -3.64 3.53
N LEU A 56 -3.72 -4.71 4.32
CA LEU A 56 -2.60 -5.33 5.01
C LEU A 56 -1.56 -5.88 4.01
N LYS A 57 -2.03 -6.43 2.88
CA LYS A 57 -1.15 -6.89 1.80
C LYS A 57 -0.40 -5.73 1.17
N THR A 58 -1.12 -4.66 0.87
CA THR A 58 -0.59 -3.50 0.15
C THR A 58 0.48 -2.80 0.97
N VAL A 59 0.22 -2.62 2.27
CA VAL A 59 1.22 -2.08 3.21
C VAL A 59 2.41 -3.04 3.31
N GLY A 60 2.19 -4.36 3.41
CA GLY A 60 3.28 -5.35 3.44
C GLY A 60 4.15 -5.35 2.18
N PHE A 61 3.54 -5.30 1.00
CA PHE A 61 4.25 -5.23 -0.28
C PHE A 61 5.03 -3.91 -0.41
N SER A 62 4.45 -2.80 0.07
CA SER A 62 5.14 -1.51 0.09
C SER A 62 6.40 -1.49 0.97
N ILE A 63 6.48 -2.33 2.01
CA ILE A 63 7.71 -2.49 2.82
C ILE A 63 8.78 -3.19 1.99
N LEU A 64 8.42 -4.25 1.25
CA LEU A 64 9.36 -4.96 0.38
C LEU A 64 9.92 -4.04 -0.71
N LEU A 65 9.08 -3.22 -1.33
CA LEU A 65 9.52 -2.24 -2.33
C LEU A 65 10.52 -1.22 -1.75
N ASP A 66 10.25 -0.69 -0.56
CA ASP A 66 11.19 0.21 0.13
C ASP A 66 12.52 -0.50 0.41
N LEU A 67 12.51 -1.73 0.92
CA LEU A 67 13.72 -2.50 1.23
C LEU A 67 14.55 -2.79 -0.03
N ILE A 68 13.89 -3.18 -1.13
CA ILE A 68 14.55 -3.39 -2.43
C ILE A 68 15.18 -2.08 -2.91
N TRP A 69 14.47 -0.96 -2.78
CA TRP A 69 15.00 0.34 -3.19
C TRP A 69 16.20 0.77 -2.35
N PHE A 70 16.13 0.60 -1.03
CA PHE A 70 17.25 0.86 -0.13
C PHE A 70 18.44 -0.06 -0.41
N TYR A 71 18.21 -1.32 -0.77
CA TYR A 71 19.27 -2.24 -1.15
C TYR A 71 19.96 -1.80 -2.46
N LEU A 72 19.16 -1.40 -3.47
CA LEU A 72 19.67 -1.01 -4.78
C LEU A 72 20.37 0.36 -4.77
N HIS A 73 19.85 1.34 -4.02
CA HIS A 73 20.35 2.72 -4.05
C HIS A 73 21.12 3.10 -2.76
N GLY A 74 21.20 2.21 -1.77
CA GLY A 74 21.88 2.47 -0.50
C GLY A 74 23.39 2.56 -0.61
N GLY A 75 23.99 1.98 -1.65
CA GLY A 75 25.43 1.97 -1.88
C GLY A 75 25.95 3.02 -2.87
N ASN A 76 25.09 3.72 -3.61
CA ASN A 76 25.52 4.59 -4.71
C ASN A 76 24.77 5.92 -4.72
N SER A 77 25.36 6.97 -4.13
CA SER A 77 24.82 8.33 -4.10
C SER A 77 25.00 9.11 -5.40
N GLN A 78 25.31 8.45 -6.52
CA GLN A 78 25.80 9.13 -7.73
C GLN A 78 24.66 9.80 -8.51
N GLY A 79 24.49 11.11 -8.29
CA GLY A 79 23.98 12.06 -9.29
C GLY A 79 22.46 12.22 -9.41
N GLU A 80 21.66 11.52 -8.63
CA GLU A 80 20.20 11.62 -8.71
C GLU A 80 19.67 12.86 -7.97
N SER A 81 19.05 13.77 -8.73
CA SER A 81 18.38 14.95 -8.15
C SER A 81 17.24 14.53 -7.23
N GLY A 82 17.24 15.02 -5.99
CA GLY A 82 16.17 14.73 -5.03
C GLY A 82 16.36 13.43 -4.22
N PHE A 83 17.46 12.70 -4.41
CA PHE A 83 17.73 11.45 -3.69
C PHE A 83 17.68 11.57 -2.17
N GLY A 84 18.27 12.62 -1.59
CA GLY A 84 18.25 12.84 -0.14
C GLY A 84 16.84 13.12 0.41
N PHE A 85 16.04 13.86 -0.34
CA PHE A 85 14.65 14.16 0.02
C PHE A 85 13.81 12.87 -0.01
N ALA A 86 13.89 12.11 -1.09
CA ALA A 86 13.25 10.80 -1.22
C ALA A 86 13.64 9.84 -0.09
N LYS A 87 14.93 9.76 0.21
CA LYS A 87 15.47 8.91 1.27
C LYS A 87 14.90 9.26 2.64
N PHE A 88 14.76 10.55 2.96
CA PHE A 88 14.16 11.00 4.22
C PHE A 88 12.71 10.53 4.36
N PHE A 89 11.87 10.78 3.35
CA PHE A 89 10.46 10.39 3.36
C PHE A 89 10.28 8.87 3.38
N ASN A 90 11.10 8.11 2.64
CA ASN A 90 11.08 6.65 2.67
C ASN A 90 11.53 6.08 4.01
N ILE A 91 12.54 6.66 4.67
CA ILE A 91 12.97 6.21 5.99
C ILE A 91 11.82 6.40 6.99
N ILE A 92 11.18 7.57 7.00
CA ILE A 92 10.04 7.83 7.87
C ILE A 92 8.89 6.87 7.54
N SER A 93 8.61 6.63 6.25
CA SER A 93 7.57 5.70 5.82
C SER A 93 7.86 4.27 6.30
N LEU A 94 9.11 3.82 6.24
CA LEU A 94 9.54 2.50 6.70
C LEU A 94 9.29 2.30 8.20
N PHE A 95 9.35 3.33 9.03
CA PHE A 95 8.99 3.22 10.46
C PHE A 95 7.48 3.15 10.70
N ILE A 96 6.68 3.80 9.85
CA ILE A 96 5.23 3.91 10.01
C ILE A 96 4.51 2.67 9.47
N LYS A 97 5.06 2.02 8.43
CA LYS A 97 4.47 0.83 7.80
C LYS A 97 4.32 -0.35 8.78
N PRO A 98 5.32 -0.75 9.61
CA PRO A 98 5.15 -1.78 10.62
C PRO A 98 4.07 -1.46 11.66
N LEU A 99 3.96 -0.20 12.08
CA LEU A 99 2.88 0.26 12.98
C LEU A 99 1.51 0.12 12.32
N SER A 100 1.42 0.42 11.02
CA SER A 100 0.20 0.27 10.22
C SER A 100 -0.21 -1.20 10.06
N VAL A 101 0.75 -2.10 9.82
CA VAL A 101 0.51 -3.55 9.77
C VAL A 101 0.03 -4.06 11.12
N TYR A 102 0.69 -3.67 12.20
CA TYR A 102 0.30 -4.10 13.55
C TYR A 102 -1.09 -3.58 13.95
N SER A 103 -1.40 -2.31 13.65
CA SER A 103 -2.74 -1.72 13.84
C SER A 103 -3.81 -2.47 13.03
N GLY A 104 -3.52 -2.79 11.77
CA GLY A 104 -4.43 -3.56 10.92
C GLY A 104 -4.67 -4.99 11.43
N ILE A 105 -3.63 -5.68 11.91
CA ILE A 105 -3.79 -7.02 12.52
C ILE A 105 -4.67 -6.95 13.77
N ASN A 106 -4.48 -5.95 14.62
CA ASN A 106 -5.30 -5.78 15.83
C ASN A 106 -6.76 -5.47 15.46
N ASN A 107 -7.01 -4.60 14.48
CA ASN A 107 -8.35 -4.33 13.98
C ASN A 107 -9.05 -5.61 13.45
N LEU A 108 -8.34 -6.45 12.71
CA LEU A 108 -8.87 -7.73 12.22
C LEU A 108 -9.18 -8.70 13.38
N LYS A 109 -8.29 -8.78 14.37
CA LYS A 109 -8.49 -9.61 15.56
C LYS A 109 -9.67 -9.16 16.41
N GLU A 110 -9.82 -7.86 16.65
CA GLU A 110 -10.94 -7.27 17.39
C GLU A 110 -12.28 -7.55 16.71
N ARG A 111 -12.28 -7.64 15.38
CA ARG A 111 -13.46 -7.95 14.57
C ARG A 111 -13.74 -9.45 14.41
N GLY A 112 -12.84 -10.31 14.89
CA GLY A 112 -12.93 -11.76 14.69
C GLY A 112 -12.75 -12.20 13.23
N ASP A 113 -12.14 -11.34 12.40
CA ASP A 113 -11.94 -11.63 10.99
C ASP A 113 -10.67 -12.48 10.78
N ALA A 114 -10.67 -13.30 9.73
CA ALA A 114 -9.53 -14.16 9.45
C ALA A 114 -8.36 -13.32 8.93
N LEU A 115 -7.14 -13.65 9.37
CA LEU A 115 -5.89 -13.20 8.75
C LEU A 115 -5.66 -13.91 7.40
N ASN A 116 -6.71 -14.05 6.60
CA ASN A 116 -6.58 -14.40 5.21
C ASN A 116 -6.15 -13.15 4.48
N THR A 117 -5.15 -13.28 3.62
CA THR A 117 -4.77 -12.16 2.79
C THR A 117 -5.83 -11.95 1.68
N GLY A 118 -6.59 -12.96 1.24
CA GLY A 118 -7.56 -12.83 0.13
C GLY A 118 -6.87 -13.02 -1.24
N ASN A 119 -7.55 -12.80 -2.38
CA ASN A 119 -6.93 -12.97 -3.70
C ASN A 119 -6.25 -11.69 -4.19
N TRP A 120 -5.24 -11.80 -5.06
CA TRP A 120 -4.61 -10.63 -5.69
C TRP A 120 -5.49 -10.02 -6.79
N SER A 121 -6.49 -10.77 -7.28
CA SER A 121 -7.52 -10.26 -8.20
C SER A 121 -8.37 -9.15 -7.62
N ASP A 122 -8.40 -9.03 -6.29
CA ASP A 122 -9.23 -8.04 -5.58
C ASP A 122 -8.47 -6.73 -5.36
N ALA A 123 -7.16 -6.71 -5.69
CA ALA A 123 -6.35 -5.51 -5.63
C ALA A 123 -6.69 -4.59 -6.82
N PRO A 124 -6.69 -3.26 -6.62
CA PRO A 124 -7.00 -2.31 -7.67
C PRO A 124 -5.95 -2.44 -8.80
N GLY A 125 -6.44 -2.54 -10.04
CA GLY A 125 -5.61 -2.76 -11.22
C GLY A 125 -5.22 -4.22 -11.48
N ALA A 126 -5.66 -5.17 -10.65
CA ALA A 126 -5.51 -6.59 -10.95
C ALA A 126 -6.42 -7.00 -12.11
N PHE A 127 -5.90 -7.83 -13.01
CA PHE A 127 -6.71 -8.44 -14.05
C PHE A 127 -7.66 -9.45 -13.39
N PRO A 128 -8.98 -9.38 -13.64
CA PRO A 128 -9.91 -10.36 -13.09
C PRO A 128 -9.50 -11.74 -13.60
N SER A 129 -9.38 -12.72 -12.69
CA SER A 129 -8.97 -14.09 -13.02
C SER A 129 -9.94 -14.83 -13.94
N GLY A 130 -11.13 -14.25 -14.18
CA GLY A 130 -12.16 -14.74 -15.10
C GLY A 130 -12.09 -14.20 -16.52
N GLY A 131 -11.03 -13.47 -16.88
CA GLY A 131 -10.97 -12.77 -18.17
C GLY A 131 -11.86 -11.53 -18.17
N TYR A 132 -11.60 -10.61 -19.10
CA TYR A 132 -12.53 -9.52 -19.35
C TYR A 132 -13.88 -10.14 -19.67
N GLN A 133 -14.87 -9.92 -18.81
CA GLN A 133 -16.26 -10.19 -19.16
C GLN A 133 -16.48 -9.49 -20.50
N ASN A 134 -16.75 -10.27 -21.55
CA ASN A 134 -17.01 -9.78 -22.89
C ASN A 134 -18.19 -8.81 -22.81
N VAL A 135 -17.90 -7.53 -22.57
CA VAL A 135 -18.84 -6.45 -22.83
C VAL A 135 -18.95 -6.45 -24.34
N ARG A 136 -20.02 -7.11 -24.84
CA ARG A 136 -20.45 -7.19 -26.24
C ARG A 136 -20.11 -8.48 -27.01
N ASP A 137 -20.50 -9.63 -26.47
CA ASP A 137 -21.08 -10.66 -27.36
C ASP A 137 -22.54 -10.25 -27.61
N GLY A 138 -22.69 -9.23 -28.45
CA GLY A 138 -23.99 -8.81 -28.96
C GLY A 138 -24.58 -9.99 -29.71
N ASP A 139 -25.79 -10.35 -29.30
CA ASP A 139 -26.62 -11.42 -29.83
C ASP A 139 -26.64 -11.39 -31.37
N SER A 140 -25.79 -12.19 -32.00
CA SER A 140 -25.75 -12.33 -33.47
C SER A 140 -26.85 -13.25 -33.98
N THR A 141 -27.78 -13.67 -33.12
CA THR A 141 -28.90 -14.54 -33.48
C THR A 141 -30.18 -13.79 -33.88
N GLU A 142 -30.22 -12.46 -33.77
CA GLU A 142 -31.41 -11.65 -34.11
C GLU A 142 -31.55 -11.28 -35.61
N PHE A 143 -30.65 -11.73 -36.50
CA PHE A 143 -30.71 -11.42 -37.95
C PHE A 143 -30.65 -12.66 -38.87
N ALA A 144 -31.08 -13.84 -38.40
CA ALA A 144 -31.25 -15.03 -39.24
C ALA A 144 -32.71 -15.30 -39.60
#